data_AF-A0AAW6NJN2-F1
#
_entry.id   AF-A0AAW6NJN2-F1
#
_cell.length_a   1.000
_cell.length_b   1.000
_cell.length_c   1.000
_cell.angle_alpha   90.00
_cell.angle_beta   90.00
_cell.angle_gamma   90.00
#
_symmetry.space_group_name_H-M   'P 1'
#
loop_
_entity.id
_entity.type
_entity.pdbx_description
1 polymer ?
#
loop_
_entity_poly.entity_id
_entity_poly.type
_entity_poly.pdbx_seq_one_letter_code
_entity_poly.pdbx_strand_id
1 'polypeptide(L)'
;TPLFEYSGACSGCGETPYIKLLTQLYGDRVLIANATGCSSIYGGNLPSTPYTTDANGRGPAWANSLFEDNAEFGLGFRLTVDQHRARVMRLLAQFADKIPAELNDALHAEATPDVRRAQVAELRHALQGVEGAEQLLTDADALVEKSIWLIGGDGWAYDIGFGGLGHVLSLTENVNILVLDTQCYSNTGGQASKATPLGAVTKFGEHGKRKARKDLGVSMMMYGHVYVAQISLGAQLNQTVKAIQEAEAYPGPSLIIAYSPCEEHGYDLALS
;
A
#
# COMPACT_ATOMS: atom_id res chain seq x y z
N THR A 1 0.57 -15.14 -9.18
CA THR A 1 -0.10 -14.55 -10.37
C THR A 1 -0.25 -13.06 -10.13
N PRO A 2 -0.09 -12.17 -11.13
CA PRO A 2 -0.37 -10.74 -10.93
C PRO A 2 -1.84 -10.53 -10.58
N LEU A 3 -2.13 -9.65 -9.61
CA LEU A 3 -3.50 -9.26 -9.26
C LEU A 3 -3.80 -7.80 -9.65
N PHE A 4 -2.97 -7.25 -10.53
CA PHE A 4 -3.16 -5.97 -11.21
C PHE A 4 -2.82 -6.15 -12.69
N GLU A 5 -3.81 -6.10 -13.55
CA GLU A 5 -3.70 -6.42 -14.96
C GLU A 5 -4.63 -5.57 -15.83
N TYR A 6 -4.23 -5.32 -17.08
CA TYR A 6 -5.03 -4.65 -18.11
C TYR A 6 -5.62 -3.28 -17.70
N SER A 7 -4.86 -2.49 -16.93
CA SER A 7 -5.21 -1.12 -16.56
C SER A 7 -5.27 -0.18 -17.77
N GLY A 8 -6.03 0.92 -17.65
CA GLY A 8 -6.11 1.98 -18.67
C GLY A 8 -4.91 2.96 -18.70
N ALA A 9 -3.76 2.57 -18.15
CA ALA A 9 -2.55 3.40 -18.16
C ALA A 9 -1.94 3.51 -19.56
N CYS A 10 -1.07 4.51 -19.78
CA CYS A 10 -0.35 4.69 -21.04
C CYS A 10 0.52 3.46 -21.38
N SER A 11 0.82 3.26 -22.67
CA SER A 11 1.77 2.25 -23.10
C SER A 11 3.17 2.58 -22.54
N GLY A 12 3.81 1.61 -21.88
CA GLY A 12 5.10 1.86 -21.21
C GLY A 12 5.00 2.69 -19.93
N CYS A 13 3.80 2.84 -19.33
CA CYS A 13 3.65 3.58 -18.07
C CYS A 13 4.59 3.05 -16.97
N GLY A 14 5.44 3.92 -16.43
CA GLY A 14 6.43 3.58 -15.42
C GLY A 14 5.87 3.28 -14.03
N GLU A 15 4.60 3.59 -13.76
CA GLU A 15 3.97 3.37 -12.45
C GLU A 15 3.47 1.92 -12.26
N THR A 16 2.76 1.40 -13.27
CA THR A 16 2.02 0.13 -13.15
C THR A 16 2.89 -1.11 -12.83
N PRO A 17 4.16 -1.23 -13.27
CA PRO A 17 5.01 -2.36 -12.92
C PRO A 17 5.27 -2.48 -11.41
N TYR A 18 5.31 -1.36 -10.67
CA TYR A 18 5.48 -1.38 -9.22
C TYR A 18 4.24 -1.94 -8.51
N ILE A 19 3.05 -1.50 -8.91
CA ILE A 19 1.77 -2.00 -8.36
C ILE A 19 1.59 -3.47 -8.71
N LYS A 20 1.91 -3.87 -9.96
CA LYS A 20 1.88 -5.27 -10.37
C LYS A 20 2.79 -6.13 -9.49
N LEU A 21 4.05 -5.71 -9.28
CA LEU A 21 4.98 -6.43 -8.42
C LEU A 21 4.48 -6.53 -6.98
N LEU A 22 3.97 -5.42 -6.43
CA LEU A 22 3.38 -5.39 -5.09
C LEU A 22 2.26 -6.44 -4.94
N THR A 23 1.33 -6.49 -5.90
CA THR A 23 0.23 -7.46 -5.87
C THR A 23 0.68 -8.91 -6.09
N GLN A 24 1.81 -9.14 -6.76
CA GLN A 24 2.38 -10.48 -6.89
C GLN A 24 2.97 -11.00 -5.58
N LEU A 25 3.48 -10.09 -4.72
CA LEU A 25 4.09 -10.43 -3.44
C LEU A 25 3.06 -10.55 -2.31
N TYR A 26 2.07 -9.64 -2.28
CA TYR A 26 1.16 -9.49 -1.13
C TYR A 26 -0.32 -9.36 -1.48
N GLY A 27 -0.68 -9.55 -2.75
CA GLY A 27 -2.01 -9.22 -3.26
C GLY A 27 -3.17 -9.97 -2.61
N ASP A 28 -2.93 -11.13 -2.00
CA ASP A 28 -3.93 -11.95 -1.31
C ASP A 28 -4.35 -11.41 0.07
N ARG A 29 -3.67 -10.35 0.57
CA ARG A 29 -3.91 -9.73 1.87
C ARG A 29 -3.71 -8.22 1.92
N VAL A 30 -3.55 -7.57 0.77
CA VAL A 30 -3.27 -6.12 0.70
C VAL A 30 -4.55 -5.28 0.76
N LEU A 31 -4.52 -4.22 1.57
CA LEU A 31 -5.50 -3.14 1.53
C LEU A 31 -4.80 -1.90 0.96
N ILE A 32 -5.35 -1.32 -0.11
CA ILE A 32 -4.78 -0.18 -0.82
C ILE A 32 -5.63 1.07 -0.57
N ALA A 33 -5.04 2.05 0.10
CA ALA A 33 -5.51 3.43 0.11
C ALA A 33 -4.77 4.19 -1.02
N ASN A 34 -5.51 4.63 -2.03
CA ASN A 34 -4.92 5.27 -3.20
C ASN A 34 -5.27 6.75 -3.25
N ALA A 35 -4.27 7.63 -3.34
CA ALA A 35 -4.47 9.06 -3.55
C ALA A 35 -5.02 9.33 -4.94
N THR A 36 -5.77 10.41 -5.11
CA THR A 36 -6.22 10.83 -6.44
C THR A 36 -5.02 11.23 -7.32
N GLY A 37 -4.97 10.71 -8.55
CA GLY A 37 -3.88 10.92 -9.50
C GLY A 37 -3.92 9.89 -10.62
N CYS A 38 -2.83 9.73 -11.39
CA CYS A 38 -2.77 8.70 -12.45
C CYS A 38 -3.14 7.32 -11.89
N SER A 39 -2.58 6.97 -10.73
CA SER A 39 -2.83 5.69 -10.06
C SER A 39 -4.29 5.43 -9.69
N SER A 40 -5.07 6.46 -9.36
CA SER A 40 -6.51 6.27 -9.16
C SER A 40 -7.27 6.19 -10.47
N ILE A 41 -6.84 6.90 -11.52
CA ILE A 41 -7.50 6.88 -12.83
C ILE A 41 -7.31 5.52 -13.50
N TYR A 42 -6.08 5.05 -13.69
CA TYR A 42 -5.90 3.72 -14.29
C TYR A 42 -6.27 2.58 -13.33
N GLY A 43 -6.33 2.85 -12.01
CA GLY A 43 -6.62 1.87 -10.95
C GLY A 43 -8.11 1.68 -10.63
N GLY A 44 -8.98 2.63 -11.01
CA GLY A 44 -10.38 2.62 -10.57
C GLY A 44 -11.34 3.46 -11.40
N ASN A 45 -11.11 3.63 -12.71
CA ASN A 45 -12.05 4.34 -13.60
C ASN A 45 -13.16 3.41 -14.12
N LEU A 46 -14.32 3.47 -13.46
CA LEU A 46 -15.48 2.62 -13.75
C LEU A 46 -15.94 2.75 -15.22
N PRO A 47 -16.40 1.66 -15.85
CA PRO A 47 -16.73 0.36 -15.24
C PRO A 47 -15.55 -0.64 -15.16
N SER A 48 -14.33 -0.26 -15.56
CA SER A 48 -13.20 -1.19 -15.59
C SER A 48 -12.33 -1.05 -14.34
N THR A 49 -11.96 -2.18 -13.72
CA THR A 49 -11.01 -2.21 -12.61
C THR A 49 -9.89 -3.21 -12.92
N PRO A 50 -8.60 -2.81 -12.87
CA PRO A 50 -7.47 -3.71 -13.15
C PRO A 50 -7.11 -4.64 -11.99
N TYR A 51 -7.63 -4.38 -10.80
CA TYR A 51 -7.45 -5.24 -9.64
C TYR A 51 -8.34 -6.47 -9.77
N THR A 52 -7.76 -7.65 -9.54
CA THR A 52 -8.44 -8.95 -9.67
C THR A 52 -8.14 -9.84 -8.47
N THR A 53 -8.71 -11.04 -8.46
CA THR A 53 -8.53 -12.03 -7.38
C THR A 53 -7.73 -13.24 -7.85
N ASP A 54 -7.09 -13.91 -6.89
CA ASP A 54 -6.49 -15.22 -7.09
C ASP A 54 -7.57 -16.33 -7.24
N ALA A 55 -7.13 -17.58 -7.40
CA ALA A 55 -8.02 -18.74 -7.54
C ALA A 55 -8.89 -19.00 -6.29
N ASN A 56 -8.56 -18.41 -5.14
CA ASN A 56 -9.33 -18.51 -3.90
C ASN A 56 -10.29 -17.33 -3.70
N GLY A 57 -10.41 -16.43 -4.69
CA GLY A 57 -11.23 -15.22 -4.60
C GLY A 57 -10.61 -14.13 -3.73
N ARG A 58 -9.30 -14.19 -3.45
CA ARG A 58 -8.57 -13.21 -2.62
C ARG A 58 -7.84 -12.22 -3.51
N GLY A 59 -7.93 -10.94 -3.20
CA GLY A 59 -7.22 -9.92 -3.95
C GLY A 59 -7.15 -8.60 -3.20
N PRO A 60 -6.50 -7.59 -3.81
CA PRO A 60 -6.38 -6.27 -3.23
C PRO A 60 -7.76 -5.66 -2.97
N ALA A 61 -8.03 -5.25 -1.73
CA ALA A 61 -9.14 -4.34 -1.47
C ALA A 61 -8.64 -2.91 -1.74
N TRP A 62 -9.24 -2.22 -2.71
CA TRP A 62 -8.78 -0.92 -3.17
C TRP A 62 -9.82 0.15 -2.89
N ALA A 63 -9.37 1.32 -2.43
CA ALA A 63 -10.21 2.50 -2.29
C ALA A 63 -9.42 3.78 -2.56
N ASN A 64 -10.10 4.76 -3.16
CA ASN A 64 -9.64 6.14 -3.29
C ASN A 64 -10.59 7.04 -2.51
N SER A 65 -10.05 7.78 -1.53
CA SER A 65 -10.78 8.83 -0.82
C SER A 65 -10.67 10.14 -1.60
N LEU A 66 -9.70 10.99 -1.25
CA LEU A 66 -9.44 12.25 -1.93
C LEU A 66 -7.96 12.36 -2.34
N PHE A 67 -7.58 13.53 -2.85
CA PHE A 67 -6.21 13.80 -3.24
C PHE A 67 -5.33 14.10 -2.02
N GLU A 68 -5.88 14.81 -1.04
CA GLU A 68 -5.19 15.39 0.10
C GLU A 68 -5.09 14.48 1.32
N ASP A 69 -5.98 13.50 1.47
CA ASP A 69 -6.20 12.76 2.73
C ASP A 69 -5.70 11.31 2.71
N ASN A 70 -5.00 10.90 1.65
CA ASN A 70 -4.71 9.48 1.44
C ASN A 70 -3.86 8.84 2.56
N ALA A 71 -2.99 9.63 3.22
CA ALA A 71 -2.17 9.10 4.29
C ALA A 71 -3.04 8.78 5.51
N GLU A 72 -3.89 9.73 5.91
CA GLU A 72 -4.83 9.63 7.01
C GLU A 72 -5.88 8.56 6.73
N PHE A 73 -6.33 8.44 5.49
CA PHE A 73 -7.25 7.42 5.03
C PHE A 73 -6.66 6.02 5.21
N GLY A 74 -5.43 5.80 4.76
CA GLY A 74 -4.73 4.52 4.96
C GLY A 74 -4.37 4.23 6.41
N LEU A 75 -4.06 5.26 7.22
CA LEU A 75 -3.92 5.10 8.68
C LEU A 75 -5.22 4.57 9.29
N GLY A 76 -6.37 5.08 8.85
CA GLY A 76 -7.68 4.57 9.25
C GLY A 76 -7.86 3.08 8.99
N PHE A 77 -7.30 2.55 7.88
CA PHE A 77 -7.32 1.11 7.59
C PHE A 77 -6.51 0.33 8.62
N ARG A 78 -5.29 0.77 8.94
CA ARG A 78 -4.43 0.12 9.96
C ARG A 78 -5.12 0.08 11.31
N LEU A 79 -5.61 1.22 11.79
CA LEU A 79 -6.32 1.33 13.06
C LEU A 79 -7.56 0.41 13.11
N THR A 80 -8.28 0.30 12.00
CA THR A 80 -9.44 -0.60 11.88
C THR A 80 -9.01 -2.06 11.97
N VAL A 81 -7.97 -2.46 11.24
CA VAL A 81 -7.44 -3.84 11.29
C VAL A 81 -6.95 -4.19 12.71
N ASP A 82 -6.26 -3.29 13.39
CA ASP A 82 -5.84 -3.46 14.78
C ASP A 82 -7.02 -3.66 15.72
N GLN A 83 -8.05 -2.82 15.58
CA GLN A 83 -9.24 -2.90 16.42
C GLN A 83 -10.04 -4.19 16.18
N HIS A 84 -10.15 -4.65 14.94
CA HIS A 84 -10.76 -5.95 14.63
C HIS A 84 -9.95 -7.09 15.24
N ARG A 85 -8.62 -7.07 15.13
CA ARG A 85 -7.76 -8.07 15.77
C ARG A 85 -7.95 -8.10 17.28
N ALA A 86 -7.91 -6.95 17.95
CA ALA A 86 -8.14 -6.83 19.39
C ALA A 86 -9.52 -7.36 19.80
N ARG A 87 -10.56 -7.07 19.01
CA ARG A 87 -11.90 -7.62 19.23
C ARG A 87 -11.92 -9.13 19.10
N VAL A 88 -11.29 -9.71 18.09
CA VAL A 88 -11.23 -11.17 17.91
C VAL A 88 -10.46 -11.84 19.04
N MET A 89 -9.32 -11.29 19.48
CA MET A 89 -8.56 -11.83 20.61
C MET A 89 -9.39 -11.85 21.90
N ARG A 90 -10.18 -10.80 22.16
CA ARG A 90 -11.10 -10.75 23.30
C ARG A 90 -12.22 -11.80 23.18
N LEU A 91 -12.76 -12.01 21.99
CA LEU A 91 -13.77 -13.04 21.75
C LEU A 91 -13.16 -14.44 21.90
N LEU A 92 -11.97 -14.70 21.37
CA LEU A 92 -11.24 -15.96 21.55
C LEU A 92 -11.11 -16.33 23.03
N ALA A 93 -10.75 -15.36 23.88
CA ALA A 93 -10.65 -15.59 25.32
C ALA A 93 -11.97 -16.02 25.99
N GLN A 94 -13.12 -15.60 25.46
CA GLN A 94 -14.45 -15.99 25.98
C GLN A 94 -14.84 -17.42 25.62
N PHE A 95 -14.25 -17.97 24.56
CA PHE A 95 -14.51 -19.33 24.08
C PHE A 95 -13.32 -20.28 24.29
N ALA A 96 -12.31 -19.87 25.06
CA ALA A 96 -11.06 -20.61 25.21
C ALA A 96 -11.26 -22.02 25.78
N ASP A 97 -12.26 -22.22 26.64
CA ASP A 97 -12.66 -23.52 27.19
C ASP A 97 -13.32 -24.46 26.17
N LYS A 98 -13.80 -23.91 25.05
CA LYS A 98 -14.47 -24.63 23.96
C LYS A 98 -13.57 -24.86 22.75
N ILE A 99 -12.34 -24.35 22.78
CA ILE A 99 -11.34 -24.50 21.71
C ILE A 99 -10.30 -25.52 22.18
N PRO A 100 -9.84 -26.45 21.32
CA PRO A 100 -8.71 -27.32 21.66
C PRO A 100 -7.50 -26.51 22.11
N ALA A 101 -6.88 -26.89 23.24
CA ALA A 101 -5.80 -26.11 23.86
C ALA A 101 -4.66 -25.81 22.88
N GLU A 102 -4.23 -26.79 22.09
CA GLU A 102 -3.18 -26.63 21.07
C GLU A 102 -3.55 -25.59 20.01
N LEU A 103 -4.80 -25.58 19.54
CA LEU A 103 -5.29 -24.60 18.58
C LEU A 103 -5.37 -23.21 19.21
N ASN A 104 -5.85 -23.10 20.46
CA ASN A 104 -5.90 -21.83 21.15
C ASN A 104 -4.50 -21.22 21.33
N ASP A 105 -3.52 -22.02 21.74
CA ASP A 105 -2.13 -21.58 21.87
C ASP A 105 -1.55 -21.15 20.51
N ALA A 106 -1.81 -21.94 19.45
CA ALA A 106 -1.35 -21.63 18.10
C ALA A 106 -1.98 -20.33 17.55
N LEU A 107 -3.22 -20.01 17.91
CA LEU A 107 -3.89 -18.75 17.56
C LEU A 107 -3.30 -17.53 18.28
N HIS A 108 -2.60 -17.71 19.40
CA HIS A 108 -1.92 -16.61 20.11
C HIS A 108 -0.47 -16.41 19.65
N ALA A 109 0.13 -17.40 18.98
CA ALA A 109 1.50 -17.34 18.47
C ALA A 109 1.60 -16.60 17.13
N GLU A 110 2.79 -16.12 16.79
CA GLU A 110 3.09 -15.59 15.45
C GLU A 110 3.00 -16.71 14.40
N ALA A 111 2.40 -16.40 13.25
CA ALA A 111 2.23 -17.34 12.16
C ALA A 111 2.19 -16.61 10.83
N THR A 112 2.63 -17.29 9.76
CA THR A 112 2.45 -16.77 8.40
C THR A 112 0.95 -16.70 8.05
N PRO A 113 0.55 -15.85 7.10
CA PRO A 113 -0.85 -15.75 6.68
C PRO A 113 -1.48 -17.09 6.27
N ASP A 114 -0.73 -17.97 5.61
CA ASP A 114 -1.23 -19.29 5.18
C ASP A 114 -1.48 -20.24 6.34
N VAL A 115 -0.54 -20.32 7.29
CA VAL A 115 -0.73 -21.09 8.52
C VAL A 115 -1.92 -20.54 9.30
N ARG A 116 -2.02 -19.21 9.40
CA ARG A 116 -3.12 -18.56 10.11
C ARG A 116 -4.49 -18.83 9.49
N ARG A 117 -4.58 -18.89 8.16
CA ARG A 117 -5.83 -19.26 7.47
C ARG A 117 -6.26 -20.68 7.77
N ALA A 118 -5.32 -21.63 7.82
CA ALA A 118 -5.62 -23.00 8.22
C ALA A 118 -6.17 -23.06 9.66
N GLN A 119 -5.51 -22.37 10.59
CA GLN A 119 -5.97 -22.26 11.98
C GLN A 119 -7.36 -21.61 12.10
N VAL A 120 -7.66 -20.59 11.29
CA VAL A 120 -9.00 -19.97 11.24
C VAL A 120 -10.05 -20.96 10.72
N ALA A 121 -9.71 -21.78 9.73
CA ALA A 121 -10.59 -22.85 9.26
C ALA A 121 -10.86 -23.90 10.36
N GLU A 122 -9.82 -24.30 11.10
CA GLU A 122 -9.95 -25.21 12.25
C GLU A 122 -10.79 -24.60 13.38
N LEU A 123 -10.60 -23.31 13.67
CA LEU A 123 -11.41 -22.57 14.64
C LEU A 123 -12.89 -22.57 14.25
N ARG A 124 -13.19 -22.32 12.97
CA ARG A 124 -14.56 -22.37 12.43
C ARG A 124 -15.19 -23.75 12.60
N HIS A 125 -14.41 -24.82 12.40
CA HIS A 125 -14.89 -26.18 12.62
C HIS A 125 -15.08 -26.49 14.12
N ALA A 126 -14.14 -26.11 14.98
CA ALA A 126 -14.18 -26.38 16.42
C ALA A 126 -15.37 -25.70 17.12
N LEU A 127 -15.74 -24.49 16.67
CA LEU A 127 -16.86 -23.73 17.25
C LEU A 127 -18.16 -23.86 16.45
N GLN A 128 -18.24 -24.80 15.49
CA GLN A 128 -19.45 -25.00 14.71
C GLN A 128 -20.62 -25.43 15.61
N GLY A 129 -21.69 -24.64 15.63
CA GLY A 129 -22.88 -24.91 16.45
C GLY A 129 -22.74 -24.53 17.92
N VAL A 130 -21.64 -23.90 18.32
CA VAL A 130 -21.49 -23.33 19.68
C VAL A 130 -22.28 -22.03 19.78
N GLU A 131 -23.28 -22.00 20.65
CA GLU A 131 -24.12 -20.83 20.90
C GLU A 131 -23.29 -19.61 21.32
N GLY A 132 -23.51 -18.47 20.63
CA GLY A 132 -22.85 -17.19 20.90
C GLY A 132 -21.52 -17.00 20.16
N ALA A 133 -20.99 -18.02 19.49
CA ALA A 133 -19.71 -17.94 18.76
C ALA A 133 -19.82 -17.23 17.41
N GLU A 134 -21.02 -16.85 16.96
CA GLU A 134 -21.28 -16.34 15.60
C GLU A 134 -20.46 -15.07 15.31
N GLN A 135 -20.31 -14.19 16.30
CA GLN A 135 -19.51 -12.97 16.16
C GLN A 135 -18.02 -13.29 16.00
N LEU A 136 -17.48 -14.22 16.80
CA LEU A 136 -16.09 -14.66 16.68
C LEU A 136 -15.85 -15.26 15.30
N LEU A 137 -16.74 -16.13 14.85
CA LEU A 137 -16.64 -16.78 13.55
C LEU A 137 -16.76 -15.77 12.40
N THR A 138 -17.62 -14.75 12.51
CA THR A 138 -17.75 -13.72 11.46
C THR A 138 -16.44 -12.94 11.30
N ASP A 139 -15.80 -12.58 12.41
CA ASP A 139 -14.62 -11.72 12.41
C ASP A 139 -13.28 -12.47 12.38
N ALA A 140 -13.27 -13.81 12.46
CA ALA A 140 -12.07 -14.63 12.61
C ALA A 140 -10.97 -14.35 11.56
N ASP A 141 -11.36 -13.92 10.35
CA ASP A 141 -10.41 -13.58 9.28
C ASP A 141 -9.53 -12.37 9.60
N ALA A 142 -9.88 -11.57 10.61
CA ALA A 142 -9.04 -10.49 11.14
C ALA A 142 -7.79 -11.00 11.89
N LEU A 143 -7.71 -12.30 12.18
CA LEU A 143 -6.49 -12.91 12.68
C LEU A 143 -5.41 -13.05 11.61
N VAL A 144 -5.81 -13.10 10.33
CA VAL A 144 -4.90 -13.11 9.18
C VAL A 144 -4.39 -11.70 8.97
N GLU A 145 -3.08 -11.50 9.13
CA GLU A 145 -2.45 -10.19 9.00
C GLU A 145 -2.72 -9.56 7.62
N LYS A 146 -3.00 -8.25 7.61
CA LYS A 146 -3.25 -7.48 6.40
C LYS A 146 -2.07 -6.56 6.12
N SER A 147 -1.70 -6.42 4.84
CA SER A 147 -0.66 -5.49 4.43
C SER A 147 -1.29 -4.17 4.00
N ILE A 148 -1.03 -3.07 4.70
CA ILE A 148 -1.65 -1.77 4.41
C ILE A 148 -0.71 -0.95 3.53
N TRP A 149 -1.16 -0.59 2.33
CA TRP A 149 -0.39 0.18 1.35
C TRP A 149 -1.10 1.47 0.96
N LEU A 150 -0.39 2.58 1.12
CA LEU A 150 -0.81 3.93 0.80
C LEU A 150 -0.09 4.34 -0.50
N ILE A 151 -0.80 4.32 -1.61
CA ILE A 151 -0.22 4.53 -2.95
C ILE A 151 -0.61 5.91 -3.46
N GLY A 152 0.33 6.65 -4.02
CA GLY A 152 0.03 7.94 -4.66
C GLY A 152 1.20 8.51 -5.44
N GLY A 153 0.92 9.51 -6.27
CA GLY A 153 1.95 10.19 -7.05
C GLY A 153 2.76 11.21 -6.26
N ASP A 154 3.77 11.81 -6.89
CA ASP A 154 4.59 12.85 -6.25
C ASP A 154 3.80 14.11 -5.87
N GLY A 155 2.77 14.48 -6.65
CA GLY A 155 1.93 15.62 -6.29
C GLY A 155 1.19 15.46 -4.97
N TRP A 156 0.76 14.25 -4.65
CA TRP A 156 0.20 13.95 -3.33
C TRP A 156 1.28 14.05 -2.25
N ALA A 157 2.35 13.25 -2.39
CA ALA A 157 3.31 13.05 -1.32
C ALA A 157 4.19 14.27 -1.02
N TYR A 158 4.54 15.05 -2.05
CA TYR A 158 5.44 16.19 -1.89
C TYR A 158 4.69 17.48 -1.59
N ASP A 159 3.45 17.62 -2.09
CA ASP A 159 2.66 18.85 -2.01
C ASP A 159 1.43 18.73 -1.12
N ILE A 160 0.26 18.35 -1.67
CA ILE A 160 -1.03 18.56 -1.03
C ILE A 160 -1.23 17.65 0.19
N GLY A 161 -0.79 16.40 0.10
CA GLY A 161 -0.90 15.40 1.18
C GLY A 161 0.34 15.33 2.05
N PHE A 162 1.33 16.20 1.85
CA PHE A 162 2.59 16.13 2.60
C PHE A 162 2.40 16.30 4.12
N GLY A 163 1.45 17.14 4.53
CA GLY A 163 1.14 17.32 5.96
C GLY A 163 0.64 16.03 6.61
N GLY A 164 -0.32 15.38 5.96
CA GLY A 164 -0.85 14.07 6.38
C GLY A 164 0.20 12.97 6.34
N LEU A 165 0.96 12.87 5.25
CA LEU A 165 2.05 11.91 5.10
C LEU A 165 3.10 12.08 6.20
N GLY A 166 3.53 13.31 6.47
CA GLY A 166 4.49 13.60 7.54
C GLY A 166 3.93 13.26 8.92
N HIS A 167 2.63 13.49 9.15
CA HIS A 167 1.98 13.09 10.39
C HIS A 167 1.98 11.57 10.55
N VAL A 168 1.48 10.82 9.56
CA VAL A 168 1.38 9.35 9.60
C VAL A 168 2.75 8.70 9.77
N LEU A 169 3.76 9.15 9.03
CA LEU A 169 5.13 8.63 9.16
C LEU A 169 5.81 9.02 10.49
N SER A 170 5.30 10.01 11.22
CA SER A 170 5.82 10.36 12.54
C SER A 170 5.27 9.48 13.67
N LEU A 171 4.25 8.67 13.38
CA LEU A 171 3.66 7.71 14.30
C LEU A 171 4.37 6.35 14.21
N THR A 172 3.85 5.33 14.90
CA THR A 172 4.50 4.01 15.00
C THR A 172 3.76 2.90 14.23
N GLU A 173 2.64 3.25 13.63
CA GLU A 173 1.70 2.35 12.98
C GLU A 173 2.35 1.71 11.75
N ASN A 174 2.17 0.38 11.62
CA ASN A 174 2.72 -0.37 10.51
C ASN A 174 1.90 -0.13 9.23
N VAL A 175 2.35 0.84 8.44
CA VAL A 175 1.82 1.20 7.13
C VAL A 175 2.95 1.35 6.12
N ASN A 176 2.69 0.95 4.88
CA ASN A 176 3.64 1.05 3.78
C ASN A 176 3.18 2.14 2.81
N ILE A 177 4.01 3.16 2.58
CA ILE A 177 3.74 4.22 1.61
C ILE A 177 4.56 3.96 0.35
N LEU A 178 3.89 3.91 -0.80
CA LEU A 178 4.52 3.85 -2.12
C LEU A 178 4.22 5.12 -2.91
N VAL A 179 5.25 5.96 -3.06
CA VAL A 179 5.21 7.17 -3.86
C VAL A 179 5.70 6.87 -5.27
N LEU A 180 4.80 6.98 -6.24
CA LEU A 180 5.07 6.84 -7.67
C LEU A 180 5.54 8.19 -8.21
N ASP A 181 6.86 8.40 -8.20
CA ASP A 181 7.46 9.70 -8.44
C ASP A 181 7.71 9.94 -9.93
N THR A 182 6.74 10.60 -10.55
CA THR A 182 6.79 11.05 -11.95
C THR A 182 7.36 12.45 -12.08
N GLN A 183 7.76 13.10 -10.98
CA GLN A 183 8.35 14.43 -10.95
C GLN A 183 7.47 15.55 -11.54
N CYS A 184 6.18 15.31 -11.72
CA CYS A 184 5.18 16.28 -12.18
C CYS A 184 3.76 15.77 -11.86
N TYR A 185 2.75 16.63 -12.02
CA TYR A 185 1.36 16.17 -11.87
C TYR A 185 0.90 15.57 -13.19
N SER A 186 1.26 14.32 -13.42
CA SER A 186 1.03 13.60 -14.69
C SER A 186 -0.44 13.65 -15.13
N ASN A 187 -1.37 13.27 -14.25
CA ASN A 187 -2.80 13.15 -14.60
C ASN A 187 -3.45 14.47 -15.08
N THR A 188 -3.02 15.60 -14.53
CA THR A 188 -3.59 16.91 -14.85
C THR A 188 -2.84 17.60 -16.00
N GLY A 189 -1.92 16.89 -16.64
CA GLY A 189 -1.19 17.31 -17.82
C GLY A 189 0.13 18.02 -17.51
N GLY A 190 0.91 17.49 -16.56
CA GLY A 190 2.33 17.85 -16.41
C GLY A 190 2.60 19.18 -15.68
N GLN A 191 1.83 19.50 -14.63
CA GLN A 191 2.14 20.66 -13.77
C GLN A 191 3.38 20.44 -12.90
N ALA A 192 4.09 21.52 -12.59
CA ALA A 192 5.20 21.52 -11.66
C ALA A 192 4.80 21.05 -10.25
N SER A 193 5.59 20.16 -9.67
CA SER A 193 5.48 19.70 -8.28
C SER A 193 6.72 20.11 -7.45
N LYS A 194 6.66 19.96 -6.13
CA LYS A 194 7.89 20.04 -5.31
C LYS A 194 8.89 18.92 -5.62
N ALA A 195 8.47 17.81 -6.26
CA ALA A 195 9.36 16.75 -6.74
C ALA A 195 10.05 17.06 -8.08
N THR A 196 9.52 17.99 -8.89
CA THR A 196 10.14 18.39 -10.17
C THR A 196 11.62 18.78 -10.01
N PRO A 197 12.56 18.27 -10.84
CA PRO A 197 13.97 18.63 -10.79
C PRO A 197 14.26 20.09 -11.12
N LEU A 198 15.44 20.57 -10.71
CA LEU A 198 15.97 21.87 -11.15
C LEU A 198 16.10 21.88 -12.67
N GLY A 199 15.63 22.94 -13.33
CA GLY A 199 15.74 23.13 -14.77
C GLY A 199 14.70 22.38 -15.62
N ALA A 200 13.92 21.45 -15.05
CA ALA A 200 12.85 20.78 -15.76
C ALA A 200 11.73 21.78 -16.14
N VAL A 201 11.24 21.68 -17.37
CA VAL A 201 10.16 22.51 -17.92
C VAL A 201 8.84 21.77 -17.78
N THR A 202 7.87 22.40 -17.15
CA THR A 202 6.53 21.87 -16.88
C THR A 202 5.51 23.01 -16.94
N LYS A 203 4.20 22.72 -16.90
CA LYS A 203 3.20 23.79 -16.71
C LYS A 203 3.42 24.46 -15.35
N PHE A 204 3.36 25.78 -15.30
CA PHE A 204 3.77 26.61 -14.15
C PHE A 204 5.28 26.60 -13.85
N GLY A 205 6.08 26.04 -14.75
CA GLY A 205 7.54 25.98 -14.73
C GLY A 205 8.13 26.21 -16.13
N GLU A 206 7.52 27.09 -16.93
CA GLU A 206 7.79 27.26 -18.37
C GLU A 206 9.23 27.70 -18.67
N HIS A 207 9.87 28.37 -17.71
CA HIS A 207 11.27 28.80 -17.79
C HIS A 207 12.24 27.86 -17.06
N GLY A 208 11.80 26.63 -16.81
CA GLY A 208 12.51 25.67 -15.98
C GLY A 208 12.32 25.96 -14.48
N LYS A 209 12.15 24.91 -13.68
CA LYS A 209 12.07 25.06 -12.21
C LYS A 209 13.37 25.68 -11.69
N ARG A 210 13.25 26.77 -10.93
CA ARG A 210 14.39 27.53 -10.37
C ARG A 210 14.90 27.01 -9.02
N LYS A 211 14.19 26.09 -8.40
CA LYS A 211 14.53 25.50 -7.10
C LYS A 211 14.81 24.02 -7.27
N ALA A 212 15.71 23.48 -6.43
CA ALA A 212 15.96 22.05 -6.38
C ALA A 212 14.68 21.26 -6.02
N ARG A 213 14.67 19.98 -6.40
CA ARG A 213 13.69 19.01 -5.91
C ARG A 213 13.72 18.96 -4.39
N LYS A 214 12.54 18.92 -3.76
CA LYS A 214 12.43 18.64 -2.33
C LYS A 214 12.87 17.21 -2.08
N ASP A 215 13.76 16.99 -1.12
CA ASP A 215 14.21 15.64 -0.76
C ASP A 215 13.27 15.05 0.31
N LEU A 216 12.23 14.34 -0.14
CA LEU A 216 11.26 13.70 0.74
C LEU A 216 11.91 12.59 1.57
N GLY A 217 12.78 11.79 0.95
CA GLY A 217 13.48 10.70 1.63
C GLY A 217 14.33 11.21 2.79
N VAL A 218 15.16 12.22 2.56
CA VAL A 218 15.95 12.86 3.63
C VAL A 218 15.07 13.47 4.71
N SER A 219 13.97 14.13 4.33
CA SER A 219 13.04 14.72 5.30
C SER A 219 12.47 13.67 6.25
N MET A 220 12.07 12.50 5.73
CA MET A 220 11.47 11.44 6.54
C MET A 220 12.50 10.61 7.31
N MET A 221 13.73 10.45 6.78
CA MET A 221 14.83 9.80 7.50
C MET A 221 15.16 10.51 8.82
N MET A 222 14.90 11.82 8.94
CA MET A 222 15.15 12.57 10.19
C MET A 222 14.28 12.13 11.37
N TYR A 223 13.18 11.41 11.15
CA TYR A 223 12.39 10.80 12.24
C TYR A 223 13.11 9.63 12.93
N GLY A 224 14.09 9.01 12.26
CA GLY A 224 14.94 7.94 12.80
C GLY A 224 14.30 6.54 12.90
N HIS A 225 12.96 6.45 12.89
CA HIS A 225 12.20 5.20 13.02
C HIS A 225 11.33 4.88 11.79
N VAL A 226 11.56 5.58 10.68
CA VAL A 226 10.86 5.35 9.42
C VAL A 226 11.79 4.56 8.51
N TYR A 227 11.33 3.42 7.99
CA TYR A 227 12.06 2.76 6.90
C TYR A 227 11.92 3.61 5.64
N VAL A 228 13.03 4.00 5.02
CA VAL A 228 13.02 4.82 3.80
C VAL A 228 13.85 4.15 2.72
N ALA A 229 13.26 3.93 1.56
CA ALA A 229 13.96 3.45 0.37
C ALA A 229 13.60 4.26 -0.87
N GLN A 230 14.58 4.44 -1.74
CA GLN A 230 14.36 4.96 -3.09
C GLN A 230 14.73 3.86 -4.09
N ILE A 231 13.85 3.62 -5.07
CA ILE A 231 13.94 2.48 -5.98
C ILE A 231 13.73 2.92 -7.43
N SER A 232 14.31 2.16 -8.36
CA SER A 232 14.08 2.28 -9.80
C SER A 232 14.11 0.89 -10.43
N LEU A 233 12.99 0.45 -11.00
CA LEU A 233 12.86 -0.88 -11.61
C LEU A 233 13.80 -1.02 -12.80
N GLY A 234 13.85 -0.01 -13.67
CA GLY A 234 14.74 0.03 -14.83
C GLY A 234 16.22 0.06 -14.46
N ALA A 235 16.57 0.52 -13.25
CA ALA A 235 17.96 0.52 -12.79
C ALA A 235 18.37 -0.80 -12.12
N GLN A 236 17.56 -1.33 -11.19
CA GLN A 236 17.93 -2.53 -10.43
C GLN A 236 16.72 -3.27 -9.85
N LEU A 237 16.24 -4.27 -10.59
CA LEU A 237 15.10 -5.12 -10.19
C LEU A 237 15.28 -5.77 -8.80
N ASN A 238 16.45 -6.36 -8.53
CA ASN A 238 16.71 -7.03 -7.25
C ASN A 238 16.63 -6.07 -6.06
N GLN A 239 17.09 -4.82 -6.23
CA GLN A 239 17.00 -3.81 -5.18
C GLN A 239 15.56 -3.38 -4.95
N THR A 240 14.77 -3.27 -6.02
CA THR A 240 13.32 -2.98 -5.92
C THR A 240 12.59 -4.06 -5.12
N VAL A 241 12.79 -5.34 -5.47
CA VAL A 241 12.16 -6.46 -4.73
C VAL A 241 12.59 -6.45 -3.27
N LYS A 242 13.90 -6.29 -3.01
CA LYS A 242 14.45 -6.24 -1.66
C LYS A 242 13.84 -5.10 -0.83
N ALA A 243 13.77 -3.89 -1.37
CA ALA A 243 13.23 -2.73 -0.66
C ALA A 243 11.74 -2.89 -0.34
N ILE A 244 10.94 -3.46 -1.25
CA ILE A 244 9.52 -3.75 -1.01
C ILE A 244 9.38 -4.80 0.12
N GLN A 245 10.21 -5.84 0.11
CA GLN A 245 10.19 -6.88 1.13
C GLN A 245 10.64 -6.37 2.51
N GLU A 246 11.69 -5.57 2.55
CA GLU A 246 12.18 -4.96 3.79
C GLU A 246 11.18 -3.96 4.37
N ALA A 247 10.57 -3.12 3.53
CA ALA A 247 9.52 -2.19 3.95
C ALA A 247 8.32 -2.92 4.57
N GLU A 248 7.85 -3.99 3.92
CA GLU A 248 6.68 -4.73 4.40
C GLU A 248 6.97 -5.51 5.69
N ALA A 249 8.20 -6.01 5.85
CA ALA A 249 8.63 -6.70 7.06
C ALA A 249 8.99 -5.74 8.22
N TYR A 250 9.14 -4.44 7.95
CA TYR A 250 9.49 -3.46 8.98
C TYR A 250 8.30 -3.24 9.93
N PRO A 251 8.47 -3.40 11.26
CA PRO A 251 7.38 -3.27 12.22
C PRO A 251 7.12 -1.80 12.56
N GLY A 252 6.77 -0.99 11.56
CA GLY A 252 6.56 0.45 11.69
C GLY A 252 6.27 1.13 10.35
N PRO A 253 6.31 2.47 10.30
CA PRO A 253 6.06 3.20 9.07
C PRO A 253 7.19 3.01 8.05
N SER A 254 6.79 2.74 6.80
CA SER A 254 7.69 2.55 5.66
C SER A 254 7.37 3.51 4.53
N LEU A 255 8.39 4.10 3.91
CA LEU A 255 8.30 4.97 2.74
C LEU A 255 9.19 4.44 1.61
N ILE A 256 8.56 4.15 0.47
CA ILE A 256 9.23 3.82 -0.78
C ILE A 256 8.96 4.93 -1.79
N ILE A 257 10.03 5.52 -2.33
CA ILE A 257 9.96 6.48 -3.43
C ILE A 257 10.43 5.78 -4.71
N ALA A 258 9.48 5.51 -5.60
CA ALA A 258 9.71 4.76 -6.84
C ALA A 258 9.77 5.71 -8.03
N TYR A 259 10.94 5.83 -8.67
CA TYR A 259 11.06 6.62 -9.89
C TYR A 259 10.19 6.02 -11.00
N SER A 260 9.24 6.81 -11.51
CA SER A 260 8.22 6.35 -12.45
C SER A 260 8.29 7.16 -13.75
N PRO A 261 8.91 6.62 -14.82
CA PRO A 261 8.86 7.17 -16.17
C PRO A 261 7.45 7.58 -16.62
N CYS A 262 7.32 8.75 -17.24
CA CYS A 262 6.04 9.30 -17.71
C CYS A 262 6.18 9.95 -19.09
N GLU A 263 5.10 9.95 -19.88
CA GLU A 263 5.05 10.60 -21.19
C GLU A 263 5.29 12.11 -21.11
N GLU A 264 4.94 12.74 -19.98
CA GLU A 264 5.21 14.15 -19.68
C GLU A 264 6.71 14.48 -19.62
N HIS A 265 7.59 13.47 -19.54
CA HIS A 265 9.04 13.67 -19.63
C HIS A 265 9.52 13.91 -21.07
N GLY A 266 8.67 13.65 -22.08
CA GLY A 266 8.96 13.97 -23.48
C GLY A 266 9.95 13.04 -24.18
N TYR A 267 10.11 11.80 -23.73
CA TYR A 267 10.90 10.77 -24.39
C TYR A 267 10.07 9.51 -24.70
N ASP A 268 10.60 8.66 -25.59
CA ASP A 268 9.94 7.40 -25.98
C ASP A 268 9.94 6.39 -24.82
N LEU A 269 8.76 6.12 -24.27
CA LEU A 269 8.58 5.17 -23.17
C LEU A 269 8.85 3.72 -23.58
N ALA A 270 9.00 3.40 -24.87
CA ALA A 270 9.47 2.07 -25.28
C ALA A 270 10.91 1.78 -24.79
N LEU A 271 11.66 2.81 -24.40
CA LEU A 271 13.05 2.73 -23.94
C LEU A 271 13.20 2.84 -22.41
N SER A 272 12.09 2.96 -21.66
CA SER A 272 12.09 3.20 -20.21
C SER A 272 12.35 1.96 -19.37
#